data_AF-A0A6J7C2W3-F1
#
_entry.id   AF-A0A6J7C2W3-F1
#
_cell.length_a   1.000
_cell.length_b   1.000
_cell.length_c   1.000
_cell.angle_alpha   90.00
_cell.angle_beta   90.00
_cell.angle_gamma   90.00
#
_symmetry.space_group_name_H-M   'P 1'
#
loop_
_entity.id
_entity.type
_entity.pdbx_description
1 polymer ?
#
loop_
_entity_poly.entity_id
_entity_poly.type
_entity_poly.pdbx_seq_one_letter_code
_entity_poly.pdbx_strand_id
1 'polypeptide(L)' 'MATPHRFRPVRFSRGTDPVDTPVYRRTELGLHQVIDGPAIVEERETTAVIRPGWTARVVEDGSLIADRVTSRGGAK' A
#
# COMPACT_ATOMS: atom_id res chain seq x y z
N MET A 1 -2.67 -11.46 10.29
CA MET A 1 -2.39 -10.46 9.24
C MET A 1 -3.05 -9.15 9.66
N ALA A 2 -2.34 -8.03 9.60
CA ALA A 2 -2.84 -6.71 9.97
C ALA A 2 -4.11 -6.37 9.20
N THR A 3 -5.04 -5.70 9.86
CA THR A 3 -6.22 -5.13 9.24
C THR A 3 -6.08 -3.61 9.19
N PRO A 4 -6.80 -2.91 8.28
CA PRO A 4 -6.86 -1.47 8.32
C PRO A 4 -7.41 -0.98 9.66
N HIS A 5 -6.73 -0.01 10.28
CA HIS A 5 -7.21 0.57 11.54
C HIS A 5 -8.10 1.80 11.33
N ARG A 6 -8.13 2.34 10.10
CA ARG A 6 -9.07 3.35 9.63
C ARG A 6 -9.06 3.42 8.10
N PHE A 7 -9.97 4.24 7.56
CA PHE A 7 -10.04 4.58 6.14
C PHE A 7 -9.96 6.09 5.95
N ARG A 8 -9.43 6.54 4.82
CA ARG A 8 -9.30 7.97 4.46
C ARG A 8 -9.62 8.19 2.99
N PRO A 9 -10.38 9.24 2.62
CA PRO A 9 -10.54 9.63 1.23
C PRO A 9 -9.23 10.23 0.68
N VAL A 10 -8.66 9.62 -0.36
CA VAL A 10 -7.37 10.03 -0.96
C VAL A 10 -7.52 10.23 -2.47
N ARG A 11 -7.06 11.38 -2.98
CA ARG A 11 -6.95 11.62 -4.42
C ARG A 11 -5.54 11.27 -4.89
N PHE A 12 -5.41 10.27 -5.76
CA PHE A 12 -4.10 9.80 -6.28
C PHE A 12 -3.66 10.50 -7.57
N SER A 13 -4.59 11.14 -8.28
CA SER A 13 -4.36 11.88 -9.53
C SER A 13 -5.19 13.17 -9.52
N ARG A 14 -4.72 14.19 -10.24
CA ARG A 14 -5.49 15.44 -10.40
C ARG A 14 -6.76 15.16 -11.22
N GLY A 15 -7.87 15.78 -10.84
CA GLY A 15 -9.14 15.66 -11.55
C GLY A 15 -9.92 14.36 -11.29
N THR A 16 -9.43 13.46 -10.42
CA THR A 16 -10.18 12.26 -10.02
C THR A 16 -10.87 12.47 -8.67
N ASP A 17 -11.96 11.75 -8.46
CA ASP A 17 -12.59 11.67 -7.14
C ASP A 17 -11.67 10.98 -6.13
N PRO A 18 -11.81 11.32 -4.82
CA PRO A 18 -11.10 10.59 -3.78
C PRO A 18 -11.55 9.14 -3.71
N VAL A 19 -10.62 8.23 -3.44
CA VAL A 19 -10.89 6.82 -3.17
C VAL A 19 -10.81 6.59 -1.67
N ASP A 20 -11.77 5.87 -1.11
CA ASP A 20 -11.71 5.45 0.28
C ASP A 20 -10.57 4.43 0.46
N THR A 21 -9.53 4.84 1.19
CA THR A 21 -8.22 4.18 1.19
C THR A 21 -7.93 3.61 2.58
N PRO A 22 -7.65 2.30 2.70
CA PRO A 22 -7.30 1.69 3.98
C PRO A 22 -5.98 2.24 4.52
N VAL A 23 -5.93 2.45 5.82
CA VAL A 23 -4.73 2.88 6.55
C VAL A 23 -4.30 1.79 7.52
N TYR A 24 -3.06 1.32 7.36
CA TYR A 24 -2.43 0.32 8.21
C TYR A 24 -1.43 0.97 9.15
N ARG A 25 -1.28 0.44 10.36
CA ARG A 25 -0.14 0.78 11.21
C ARG A 25 1.04 -0.09 10.82
N ARG A 26 2.21 0.51 10.57
CA ARG A 26 3.43 -0.21 10.19
C ARG A 26 3.78 -1.28 11.22
N THR A 27 3.59 -1.01 12.50
CA THR A 27 3.91 -1.92 13.61
C THR A 27 3.01 -3.16 13.68
N GLU A 28 1.87 -3.15 13.00
CA GLU A 28 0.93 -4.27 12.99
C GLU A 28 1.14 -5.18 11.76
N LEU A 29 1.88 -4.73 10.75
CA LEU A 29 2.16 -5.50 9.54
C LEU A 29 3.03 -6.72 9.85
N GLY A 30 2.51 -7.91 9.51
CA GLY A 30 3.25 -9.16 9.63
C GLY A 30 4.32 -9.30 8.55
N LEU A 31 5.36 -10.10 8.84
CA LEU A 31 6.33 -10.53 7.83
C LEU A 31 5.61 -11.21 6.67
N HIS A 32 6.02 -10.88 5.45
CA HIS A 32 5.45 -11.36 4.19
C HIS A 32 3.99 -11.00 3.94
N GLN A 33 3.35 -10.23 4.81
CA GLN A 33 2.01 -9.73 4.54
C GLN A 33 2.05 -8.81 3.32
N VAL A 34 1.25 -9.15 2.31
CA VAL A 34 1.07 -8.33 1.11
C VAL A 34 -0.11 -7.39 1.32
N ILE A 35 0.06 -6.15 0.90
CA ILE A 35 -0.97 -5.11 0.86
C ILE A 35 -1.11 -4.68 -0.59
N ASP A 36 -2.31 -4.81 -1.13
CA ASP A 36 -2.65 -4.29 -2.44
C ASP A 36 -2.96 -2.78 -2.35
N GLY A 37 -2.35 -2.00 -3.23
CA GLY A 37 -2.66 -0.58 -3.38
C GLY A 37 -4.00 -0.35 -4.10
N PRO A 38 -4.73 0.73 -3.81
CA PRO A 38 -4.32 1.87 -2.98
C PRO A 38 -4.37 1.59 -1.47
N ALA A 39 -3.31 1.98 -0.76
CA ALA A 39 -3.24 1.88 0.70
C ALA A 39 -2.31 2.96 1.29
N ILE A 40 -2.51 3.28 2.56
CA ILE A 40 -1.58 4.09 3.35
C ILE A 40 -0.98 3.20 4.45
N VAL A 41 0.33 3.28 4.63
CA VAL A 41 1.02 2.68 5.78
C VAL A 41 1.62 3.81 6.62
N GLU A 42 1.19 3.90 7.87
CA GLU A 42 1.66 4.92 8.80
C GLU A 42 2.61 4.33 9.84
N GLU A 43 3.70 5.03 10.02
CA GLU A 43 4.71 4.80 11.05
C GLU A 43 4.86 6.07 11.88
N ARG A 44 5.56 5.98 13.02
CA ARG A 44 5.70 7.12 13.95
C ARG A 44 6.21 8.38 13.27
N GLU A 45 7.17 8.25 12.34
CA GLU A 45 7.84 9.38 11.69
C GLU A 45 7.67 9.39 10.16
N THR A 46 6.89 8.48 9.58
CA THR A 46 6.82 8.30 8.12
C THR A 46 5.44 7.84 7.70
N THR A 47 5.02 8.26 6.51
CA THR A 47 3.79 7.80 5.87
C THR A 47 4.12 7.33 4.46
N ALA A 48 3.98 6.02 4.21
CA ALA A 48 4.13 5.45 2.88
C ALA A 48 2.78 5.40 2.18
N VAL A 49 2.72 5.93 0.96
CA VAL A 49 1.52 5.91 0.11
C VAL A 49 1.71 4.87 -0.97
N ILE A 50 0.98 3.76 -0.87
CA ILE A 50 0.98 2.69 -1.86
C ILE A 50 -0.06 3.03 -2.92
N ARG A 51 0.39 3.37 -4.12
CA ARG A 51 -0.48 3.86 -5.20
C ARG A 51 -1.31 2.73 -5.81
N PRO A 52 -2.43 3.03 -6.50
CA PRO A 52 -3.11 2.04 -7.34
C PRO A 52 -2.14 1.35 -8.30
N GLY A 53 -2.25 0.02 -8.43
CA GLY A 53 -1.36 -0.80 -9.27
C GLY A 53 0.01 -1.09 -8.65
N TRP A 54 0.17 -0.90 -7.34
CA TRP A 54 1.35 -1.31 -6.57
C TRP A 54 0.94 -2.31 -5.48
N THR A 55 1.90 -3.12 -5.05
CA THR A 55 1.81 -3.95 -3.86
C THR A 55 2.90 -3.56 -2.87
N ALA A 56 2.65 -3.71 -1.58
CA ALA A 56 3.66 -3.54 -0.54
C ALA A 56 3.75 -4.76 0.36
N ARG A 57 4.95 -5.12 0.82
CA ARG A 57 5.17 -6.21 1.77
C ARG A 57 6.31 -5.92 2.73
N VAL A 58 6.21 -6.45 3.95
CA VAL A 58 7.34 -6.46 4.88
C VAL A 58 8.20 -7.68 4.60
N VAL A 59 9.51 -7.47 4.49
CA VAL A 59 10.50 -8.55 4.30
C VAL A 59 11.26 -8.84 5.60
N GLU A 60 12.12 -9.86 5.57
CA GLU A 60 12.77 -10.48 6.72
C GLU A 60 13.62 -9.51 7.55
N ASP A 61 14.23 -8.51 6.91
CA ASP A 61 15.01 -7.47 7.58
C ASP A 61 14.15 -6.33 8.16
N GLY A 62 12.83 -6.42 8.02
CA GLY A 62 11.88 -5.41 8.46
C GLY A 62 11.68 -4.27 7.45
N SER A 63 12.27 -4.31 6.26
CA SER A 63 12.00 -3.31 5.22
C SER A 63 10.58 -3.46 4.67
N LEU A 64 9.96 -2.33 4.31
CA LEU A 64 8.72 -2.30 3.53
C LEU A 64 9.08 -2.12 2.06
N ILE A 65 8.93 -3.18 1.26
CA ILE A 65 9.18 -3.13 -0.18
C ILE A 65 7.87 -2.86 -0.90
N ALA A 66 7.88 -1.88 -1.81
CA ALA A 66 6.77 -1.58 -2.70
C ALA A 66 7.14 -1.87 -4.15
N ASP A 67 6.37 -2.74 -4.80
CA ASP A 67 6.57 -3.17 -6.18
C ASP A 67 5.41 -2.70 -7.04
N ARG A 68 5.72 -2.23 -8.25
CA ARG A 68 4.68 -1.92 -9.24
C ARG A 68 4.21 -3.23 -9.85
N VAL A 69 2.90 -3.47 -9.81
CA VAL A 69 2.29 -4.58 -10.54
C VAL A 69 2.45 -4.29 -12.02
N THR A 70 3.41 -4.95 -12.66
CA THR A 70 3.50 -4.95 -14.12
C THR A 70 2.44 -5.92 -14.63
N SER A 71 1.52 -5.45 -15.45
CA SER A 71 0.79 -6.39 -16.30
C SER A 71 1.84 -7.03 -17.21
N ARG A 72 1.91 -8.37 -17.27
CA ARG A 72 2.53 -9.02 -18.41
C ARG A 72 1.68 -8.66 -19.63
N GLY A 73 2.10 -7.64 -20.37
CA GLY A 73 1.60 -7.34 -21.71
C GLY A 73 1.83 -8.55 -22.62
N GLY A 74 0.84 -8.84 -23.45
CA GLY A 74 0.75 -10.06 -24.25
C GLY A 74 2.00 -10.36 -25.08
N ALA A 75 2.30 -11.66 -25.18
CA ALA A 75 3.12 -12.17 -26.26
C ALA A 75 2.43 -11.82 -27.58
N LYS A 76 3.16 -11.13 -28.45
CA LYS A 76 2.84 -11.07 -29.87
C LYS A 76 3.25 -12.39 -30.52
#